data_AF-A0A9E4R9S7-F1
#
_entry.id   AF-A0A9E4R9S7-F1
#
_cell.length_a   1.000
_cell.length_b   1.000
_cell.length_c   1.000
_cell.angle_alpha   90.00
_cell.angle_beta   90.00
_cell.angle_gamma   90.00
#
_symmetry.space_group_name_H-M   'P 1'
#
loop_
_entity.id
_entity.type
_entity.pdbx_description
1 polymer ?
#
loop_
_entity_poly.entity_id
_entity_poly.type
_entity_poly.pdbx_seq_one_letter_code
_entity_poly.pdbx_strand_id
1 'polypeptide(L)'
;FGLWGGIHFLRRGDVFGLILVVWSGATLIAYTLASEKMPWLLVNLTLPIIFLAGKFLGDLAEQVRWRELLRRGQGLLLILPPAAVTAAVSLVYLYSRSEGLPTIVQWALLLGGALLALLSAWLVRLARPPSGAALAGLSVAALLLIFGTVGSFRAAYIHDDRYKELLVYAQGSTDVAAAYRDLDRQVFQGEPEAGGVSVDYDLWYPGQWYARRVHDVGVLKYSCFKDDSEDGWNDSCKTITETPDSQALLLSKVHGGRDNQVLLGYQRQGPLRDLLWFPETYRRPHENRQDEGSQWGLRGIPSTEQLAKDFRFFLDVATSRDSWRDILAYILFRDLEKDWFNSEFYSYVRS
;
A
#
# COMPACT_ATOMS: atom_id res chain seq x y z
N PHE A 1 5.36 12.71 12.84
CA PHE A 1 5.62 14.12 13.16
C PHE A 1 4.41 15.03 12.94
N GLY A 2 3.61 14.87 11.88
CA GLY A 2 2.42 15.72 11.64
C GLY A 2 1.45 15.82 12.82
N LEU A 3 1.08 14.70 13.45
CA LEU A 3 0.23 14.69 14.65
C LEU A 3 0.81 15.52 15.82
N TRP A 4 2.10 15.35 16.11
CA TRP A 4 2.81 16.13 17.13
C TRP A 4 2.86 17.62 16.78
N GLY A 5 3.09 17.94 15.51
CA GLY A 5 3.00 19.31 14.99
C GLY A 5 1.62 19.92 15.20
N GLY A 6 0.55 19.14 14.96
CA GLY A 6 -0.81 19.61 15.20
C GLY A 6 -1.08 19.95 16.67
N ILE A 7 -0.70 19.07 17.60
CA ILE A 7 -0.81 19.33 19.03
C ILE A 7 0.03 20.56 19.44
N HIS A 8 1.23 20.69 18.88
CA HIS A 8 2.13 21.80 19.17
C HIS A 8 1.52 23.15 18.75
N PHE A 9 1.03 23.26 17.51
CA PHE A 9 0.47 24.51 17.00
C PHE A 9 -0.89 24.87 17.58
N LEU A 10 -1.72 23.89 17.91
CA LEU A 10 -2.96 24.12 18.66
C LEU A 10 -2.70 24.76 20.03
N ARG A 11 -1.59 24.39 20.70
CA ARG A 11 -1.21 24.98 21.98
C ARG A 11 -0.52 26.33 21.85
N ARG A 12 0.31 26.50 20.83
CA ARG A 12 1.13 27.71 20.64
C ARG A 12 0.35 28.87 20.04
N GLY A 13 -0.71 28.59 19.27
CA GLY A 13 -1.55 29.60 18.62
C GLY A 13 -0.90 30.29 17.42
N ASP A 14 0.12 29.67 16.81
CA ASP A 14 0.76 30.21 15.60
C ASP A 14 -0.21 30.17 14.40
N VAL A 15 -0.44 31.32 13.77
CA VAL A 15 -1.47 31.46 12.70
C VAL A 15 -1.21 30.50 11.55
N PHE A 16 0.03 30.44 11.07
CA PHE A 16 0.38 29.55 9.96
C PHE A 16 0.24 28.07 10.35
N GLY A 17 0.69 27.71 11.56
CA GLY A 17 0.52 26.37 12.10
C GLY A 17 -0.95 25.96 12.24
N LEU A 18 -1.81 26.86 12.72
CA LEU A 18 -3.25 26.65 12.83
C LEU A 18 -3.90 26.45 11.45
N ILE A 19 -3.51 27.23 10.43
CA ILE A 19 -3.98 27.03 9.05
C ILE A 19 -3.64 25.62 8.56
N LEU A 20 -2.40 25.14 8.80
CA LEU A 20 -2.01 23.79 8.39
C LEU A 20 -2.77 22.69 9.15
N VAL A 21 -3.08 22.91 10.43
CA VAL A 21 -3.91 21.98 11.22
C VAL A 21 -5.34 21.94 10.69
N VAL A 22 -5.95 23.10 10.44
CA VAL A 22 -7.29 23.19 9.86
C VAL A 22 -7.32 22.57 8.47
N TRP A 23 -6.33 22.85 7.62
CA TRP A 23 -6.24 22.26 6.29
C TRP A 23 -6.14 20.73 6.37
N SER A 24 -5.22 20.19 7.18
CA SER A 24 -5.07 18.73 7.37
C SER A 24 -6.37 18.09 7.88
N GLY A 25 -7.01 18.69 8.89
CA GLY A 25 -8.24 18.18 9.50
C GLY A 25 -9.45 18.27 8.57
N ALA A 26 -9.63 19.41 7.90
CA ALA A 26 -10.72 19.62 6.94
C ALA A 26 -10.61 18.66 5.75
N THR A 27 -9.40 18.44 5.22
CA THR A 27 -9.19 17.50 4.13
C THR A 27 -9.48 16.06 4.55
N LEU A 28 -9.06 15.64 5.75
CA LEU A 28 -9.41 14.33 6.31
C LEU A 28 -10.93 14.15 6.41
N ILE A 29 -11.64 15.14 6.95
CA ILE A 29 -13.10 15.09 7.09
C ILE A 29 -13.77 15.05 5.71
N ALA A 30 -13.35 15.90 4.78
CA ALA A 30 -13.92 15.99 3.44
C ALA A 30 -13.81 14.65 2.69
N TYR A 31 -12.64 14.02 2.66
CA TYR A 31 -12.45 12.74 1.97
C TYR A 31 -13.06 11.56 2.71
N THR A 32 -13.18 11.62 4.03
CA THR A 32 -13.94 10.62 4.80
C THR A 32 -15.43 10.67 4.45
N LEU A 33 -15.99 11.88 4.31
CA LEU A 33 -17.41 12.08 3.96
C LEU A 33 -17.71 11.83 2.49
N ALA A 34 -16.76 12.12 1.58
CA ALA A 34 -16.95 11.93 0.14
C ALA A 34 -17.11 10.45 -0.26
N SER A 35 -16.74 9.50 0.61
CA SER A 35 -16.89 8.05 0.44
C SER A 35 -16.20 7.42 -0.79
N GLU A 36 -15.53 8.21 -1.62
CA GLU A 36 -14.67 7.74 -2.70
C GLU A 36 -13.39 7.15 -2.08
N LYS A 37 -13.24 5.83 -2.16
CA LYS A 37 -12.14 5.09 -1.49
C LYS A 37 -11.00 4.81 -2.46
N MET A 38 -10.56 5.86 -3.13
CA MET A 38 -9.57 5.75 -4.19
C MET A 38 -8.18 6.16 -3.69
N PRO A 39 -7.13 5.31 -3.85
CA PRO A 39 -5.81 5.57 -3.28
C PRO A 39 -5.19 6.91 -3.67
N TRP A 40 -5.46 7.43 -4.87
CA TRP A 40 -4.93 8.73 -5.32
C TRP A 40 -5.43 9.90 -4.48
N LEU A 41 -6.57 9.77 -3.80
CA LEU A 41 -7.08 10.83 -2.92
C LEU A 41 -6.19 11.04 -1.68
N LEU A 42 -5.37 10.04 -1.32
CA LEU A 42 -4.41 10.16 -0.22
C LEU A 42 -3.37 11.26 -0.46
N VAL A 43 -3.10 11.67 -1.70
CA VAL A 43 -2.20 12.79 -1.99
C VAL A 43 -2.69 14.09 -1.34
N ASN A 44 -4.01 14.31 -1.35
CA ASN A 44 -4.62 15.51 -0.80
C ASN A 44 -4.56 15.52 0.73
N LEU A 45 -4.61 14.34 1.37
CA LEU A 45 -4.45 14.20 2.81
C LEU A 45 -2.98 14.31 3.25
N THR A 46 -2.07 13.69 2.50
CA THR A 46 -0.65 13.59 2.88
C THR A 46 0.08 14.92 2.73
N LEU A 47 -0.23 15.71 1.69
CA LEU A 47 0.41 17.00 1.44
C LEU A 47 0.34 17.99 2.62
N PRO A 48 -0.85 18.32 3.19
CA PRO A 48 -0.92 19.22 4.33
C PRO A 48 -0.23 18.67 5.58
N ILE A 49 -0.26 17.35 5.78
CA ILE A 49 0.43 16.68 6.89
C ILE A 49 1.97 16.79 6.73
N ILE A 50 2.49 16.73 5.51
CA ILE A 50 3.91 16.93 5.21
C ILE A 50 4.33 18.36 5.56
N PHE A 51 3.56 19.38 5.15
CA PHE A 51 3.85 20.77 5.52
C PHE A 51 3.78 20.99 7.04
N LEU A 52 2.77 20.42 7.70
CA LEU A 52 2.62 20.49 9.15
C LEU A 52 3.81 19.85 9.88
N ALA A 53 4.27 18.68 9.41
CA ALA A 53 5.46 18.02 9.93
C ALA A 53 6.73 18.85 9.67
N GLY A 54 6.90 19.39 8.46
CA GLY A 54 8.06 20.21 8.08
C GLY A 54 8.18 21.47 8.92
N LYS A 55 7.08 22.20 9.10
CA LYS A 55 7.03 23.38 9.98
C LYS A 55 7.38 23.02 11.42
N PHE A 56 6.78 21.95 11.96
CA PHE A 56 7.09 21.49 13.33
C PHE A 56 8.57 21.14 13.51
N LEU A 57 9.16 20.42 12.54
CA LEU A 57 10.59 20.09 12.57
C LEU A 57 11.47 21.33 12.43
N GLY A 58 11.05 22.34 11.65
CA GLY A 58 11.70 23.65 11.58
C GLY A 58 11.75 24.36 12.94
N ASP A 59 10.61 24.43 13.63
CA ASP A 59 10.52 25.00 14.98
C ASP A 59 11.42 24.25 15.98
N LEU A 60 11.57 22.92 15.85
CA LEU A 60 12.53 22.15 16.65
C LEU A 60 13.98 22.48 16.28
N ALA A 61 14.30 22.63 15.00
CA ALA A 61 15.65 22.97 14.54
C ALA A 61 16.13 24.33 15.06
N GLU A 62 15.23 25.33 15.12
CA GLU A 62 15.52 26.65 15.68
C GLU A 62 15.80 26.62 17.19
N GLN A 63 15.23 25.65 17.92
CA GLN A 63 15.46 25.47 19.35
C GLN A 63 16.84 24.85 19.67
N VAL A 64 17.54 24.28 18.68
CA VAL A 64 18.83 23.62 18.88
C VAL A 64 19.98 24.62 18.75
N ARG A 65 20.73 24.82 19.83
CA ARG A 65 21.95 25.63 19.85
C ARG A 65 23.15 24.80 19.37
N TRP A 66 23.29 24.63 18.05
CA TRP A 66 24.30 23.76 17.40
C TRP A 66 25.74 23.95 17.88
N ARG A 67 26.15 25.19 18.19
CA ARG A 67 27.50 25.48 18.71
C ARG A 67 27.72 24.98 20.14
N GLU A 68 26.69 25.01 20.97
CA GLU A 68 26.73 24.56 22.36
C GLU A 68 26.69 23.02 22.43
N LEU A 69 26.00 22.39 21.48
CA LEU A 69 25.98 20.95 21.28
C LEU A 69 27.39 20.36 21.11
N LEU A 70 28.16 20.92 20.16
CA LEU A 70 29.52 20.46 19.84
C LEU A 70 30.47 20.65 21.03
N ARG A 71 30.31 21.72 21.81
CA ARG A 71 31.18 22.00 22.97
C ARG A 71 30.88 21.12 24.18
N ARG A 72 29.63 20.66 24.35
CA ARG A 72 29.19 19.89 25.53
C ARG A 72 29.13 18.39 25.33
N GLY A 73 29.51 17.88 24.15
CA GLY A 73 29.48 16.43 23.87
C GLY A 73 28.06 15.83 23.84
N GLN A 74 27.02 16.65 23.68
CA GLN A 74 25.62 16.20 23.63
C GLN A 74 25.23 15.55 22.30
N GLY A 75 26.18 15.36 21.38
CA GLY A 75 25.98 14.69 20.10
C GLY A 75 25.49 13.24 20.23
N LEU A 76 25.63 12.62 21.40
CA LEU A 76 25.12 11.27 21.65
C LEU A 76 23.58 11.16 21.48
N LEU A 77 22.84 12.26 21.67
CA LEU A 77 21.40 12.34 21.39
C LEU A 77 21.04 12.28 19.89
N LEU A 78 22.02 12.41 19.00
CA LEU A 78 21.83 12.14 17.57
C LEU A 78 21.79 10.65 17.25
N ILE A 79 22.31 9.79 18.15
CA ILE A 79 22.48 8.35 17.91
C ILE A 79 21.55 7.52 18.80
N LEU A 80 21.46 7.83 20.11
CA LEU A 80 20.73 6.98 21.04
C LEU A 80 19.22 6.87 20.73
N PRO A 81 18.48 7.95 20.44
CA PRO A 81 17.05 7.83 20.15
C PRO A 81 16.78 7.03 18.86
N PRO A 82 17.48 7.27 17.73
CA PRO A 82 17.38 6.39 16.56
C PRO A 82 17.75 4.93 16.83
N ALA A 83 18.80 4.69 17.64
CA ALA A 83 19.20 3.33 18.02
C ALA A 83 18.12 2.64 18.87
N ALA A 84 17.49 3.36 19.80
CA ALA A 84 16.38 2.84 20.60
C ALA A 84 15.16 2.49 19.72
N VAL A 85 14.81 3.36 18.76
CA VAL A 85 13.74 3.08 17.78
C VAL A 85 14.08 1.86 16.93
N THR A 86 15.31 1.76 16.45
CA THR A 86 15.77 0.62 15.63
C THR A 86 15.73 -0.68 16.43
N ALA A 87 16.17 -0.66 17.69
CA ALA A 87 16.10 -1.81 18.59
C ALA A 87 14.65 -2.24 18.84
N ALA A 88 13.74 -1.28 19.05
CA ALA A 88 12.32 -1.55 19.24
C ALA A 88 11.69 -2.18 17.99
N VAL A 89 11.92 -1.63 16.80
CA VAL A 89 11.41 -2.21 15.53
C VAL A 89 11.98 -3.62 15.31
N SER A 90 13.29 -3.81 15.56
CA SER A 90 13.93 -5.12 15.44
C SER A 90 13.37 -6.14 16.44
N LEU A 91 13.07 -5.71 17.66
CA LEU A 91 12.42 -6.55 18.66
C LEU A 91 11.03 -6.97 18.20
N VAL A 92 10.20 -6.04 17.72
CA VAL A 92 8.86 -6.35 17.21
C VAL A 92 8.95 -7.30 16.01
N TYR A 93 9.91 -7.09 15.09
CA TYR A 93 10.14 -7.98 13.95
C TYR A 93 10.54 -9.40 14.36
N LEU A 94 11.50 -9.55 15.26
CA LEU A 94 11.90 -10.87 15.73
C LEU A 94 10.81 -11.52 16.57
N TYR A 95 10.08 -10.72 17.35
CA TYR A 95 8.96 -11.20 18.13
C TYR A 95 7.80 -11.63 17.23
N SER A 96 7.48 -10.95 16.12
CA SER A 96 6.41 -11.39 15.22
C SER A 96 6.70 -12.73 14.52
N ARG A 97 7.97 -13.11 14.42
CA ARG A 97 8.41 -14.32 13.71
C ARG A 97 8.78 -15.53 14.57
N SER A 98 9.04 -15.38 15.88
CA SER A 98 9.43 -16.54 16.70
C SER A 98 8.25 -17.49 16.94
N GLU A 99 8.42 -18.80 17.08
CA GLU A 99 7.30 -19.73 17.37
C GLU A 99 7.37 -20.35 18.78
N GLY A 100 8.12 -19.72 19.69
CA GLY A 100 8.28 -20.22 21.06
C GLY A 100 8.71 -19.13 22.04
N LEU A 101 9.33 -19.55 23.14
CA LEU A 101 9.81 -18.66 24.19
C LEU A 101 10.80 -17.61 23.65
N PRO A 102 10.88 -16.42 24.28
CA PRO A 102 11.75 -15.37 23.78
C PRO A 102 13.22 -15.75 23.82
N THR A 103 13.93 -15.50 22.72
CA THR A 103 15.36 -15.81 22.59
C THR A 103 16.24 -14.82 23.36
N ILE A 104 17.51 -15.18 23.62
CA ILE A 104 18.46 -14.28 24.27
C ILE A 104 18.66 -12.96 23.51
N VAL A 105 18.55 -13.00 22.17
CA VAL A 105 18.63 -11.81 21.31
C VAL A 105 17.43 -10.89 21.55
N GLN A 106 16.22 -11.44 21.67
CA GLN A 106 15.02 -10.64 21.98
C GLN A 106 15.13 -10.00 23.37
N TRP A 107 15.62 -10.72 24.38
CA TRP A 107 15.88 -10.14 25.70
C TRP A 107 16.96 -9.05 25.67
N ALA A 108 18.04 -9.27 24.92
CA ALA A 108 19.09 -8.27 24.74
C ALA A 108 18.57 -7.00 24.04
N LEU A 109 17.72 -7.14 23.02
CA LEU A 109 17.08 -6.01 22.34
C LEU A 109 16.10 -5.28 23.25
N LEU A 110 15.32 -6.00 24.07
CA LEU A 110 14.40 -5.40 25.02
C LEU A 110 15.14 -4.60 26.10
N LEU A 111 16.08 -5.24 26.79
CA LEU A 111 16.83 -4.61 27.89
C LEU A 111 17.77 -3.52 27.38
N GLY A 112 18.48 -3.78 26.29
CA GLY A 112 19.36 -2.81 25.63
C GLY A 112 18.57 -1.63 25.07
N GLY A 113 17.45 -1.89 24.38
CA GLY A 113 16.56 -0.85 23.88
C GLY A 113 15.96 0.02 25.00
N ALA A 114 15.53 -0.61 26.11
CA ALA A 114 15.06 0.11 27.30
C ALA A 114 16.16 0.97 27.92
N LEU A 115 17.39 0.45 28.04
CA LEU A 115 18.54 1.21 28.52
C LEU A 115 18.84 2.41 27.61
N LEU A 116 18.85 2.23 26.28
CA LEU A 116 19.05 3.31 25.31
C LEU A 116 17.96 4.38 25.43
N ALA A 117 16.70 3.99 25.63
CA ALA A 117 15.59 4.91 25.82
C ALA A 117 15.71 5.69 27.14
N LEU A 118 16.08 5.02 28.24
CA LEU A 118 16.31 5.66 29.54
C LEU A 118 17.50 6.62 29.50
N LEU A 119 18.61 6.22 28.89
CA LEU A 119 19.79 7.08 28.69
C LEU A 119 19.45 8.29 27.82
N SER A 120 18.67 8.09 26.75
CA SER A 120 18.17 9.19 25.92
C SER A 120 17.33 10.16 26.73
N ALA A 121 16.36 9.66 27.51
CA ALA A 121 15.51 10.49 28.36
C ALA A 121 16.31 11.25 29.44
N TRP A 122 17.31 10.58 30.03
CA TRP A 122 18.22 11.20 31.01
C TRP A 122 19.06 12.33 30.38
N LEU A 123 19.67 12.08 29.21
CA LEU A 123 20.43 13.10 28.49
C LEU A 123 19.56 14.26 27.98
N VAL A 124 18.32 13.99 27.57
CA VAL A 124 17.34 15.03 27.21
C VAL A 124 17.05 15.93 28.40
N ARG A 125 16.92 15.38 29.62
CA ARG A 125 16.71 16.18 30.84
C ARG A 125 17.96 16.97 31.24
N LEU A 126 19.14 16.42 31.01
CA LEU A 126 20.41 17.09 31.32
C LEU A 126 20.73 18.21 30.32
N ALA A 127 20.32 18.04 29.07
CA ALA A 127 20.35 19.12 28.09
C ALA A 127 19.32 20.19 28.47
N ARG A 128 19.78 21.46 28.59
CA ARG A 128 18.90 22.57 28.96
C ARG A 128 17.65 22.58 28.08
N PRO A 129 16.42 22.54 28.65
CA PRO A 129 15.20 22.64 27.86
C PRO A 129 15.18 23.96 27.08
N PRO A 130 14.68 23.97 25.82
CA PRO A 130 14.06 22.87 25.09
C PRO A 130 15.00 22.08 24.15
N SER A 131 16.30 22.39 24.10
CA SER A 131 17.21 21.89 23.06
C SER A 131 17.39 20.36 23.04
N GLY A 132 17.33 19.68 24.21
CA GLY A 132 17.50 18.23 24.30
C GLY A 132 16.40 17.44 23.59
N ALA A 133 15.14 17.78 23.88
CA ALA A 133 13.98 17.12 23.29
C ALA A 133 13.87 17.42 21.79
N ALA A 134 14.17 18.67 21.40
CA ALA A 134 14.22 19.08 20.00
C ALA A 134 15.25 18.25 19.21
N LEU A 135 16.45 18.09 19.75
CA LEU A 135 17.51 17.30 19.12
C LEU A 135 17.15 15.81 18.99
N ALA A 136 16.57 15.21 20.04
CA ALA A 136 16.10 13.83 19.99
C ALA A 136 14.96 13.64 18.96
N GLY A 137 14.05 14.61 18.87
CA GLY A 137 13.02 14.63 17.84
C GLY A 137 13.59 14.72 16.42
N LEU A 138 14.57 15.60 16.20
CA LEU A 138 15.25 15.76 14.92
C LEU A 138 16.06 14.52 14.52
N SER A 139 16.71 13.84 15.47
CA SER A 139 17.47 12.63 15.17
C SER A 139 16.57 11.47 14.75
N VAL A 140 15.42 11.28 15.42
CA VAL A 140 14.39 10.32 14.98
C VAL A 140 13.78 10.75 13.64
N ALA A 141 13.58 12.05 13.40
CA ALA A 141 13.09 12.55 12.11
C ALA A 141 14.07 12.24 10.98
N ALA A 142 15.37 12.40 11.21
CA ALA A 142 16.41 12.05 10.24
C ALA A 142 16.41 10.54 9.92
N LEU A 143 16.27 9.68 10.93
CA LEU A 143 16.12 8.22 10.73
C LEU A 143 14.91 7.93 9.82
N LEU A 144 13.73 8.48 10.15
CA LEU A 144 12.52 8.25 9.37
C LEU A 144 12.62 8.83 7.95
N LEU A 145 13.32 9.95 7.76
CA LEU A 145 13.57 10.52 6.44
C LEU A 145 14.46 9.62 5.59
N ILE A 146 15.52 9.04 6.17
CA ILE A 146 16.39 8.08 5.48
C ILE A 146 15.57 6.86 5.04
N PHE A 147 14.85 6.22 5.97
CA PHE A 147 14.01 5.06 5.66
C PHE A 147 12.90 5.40 4.66
N GLY A 148 12.28 6.57 4.77
CA GLY A 148 11.28 7.06 3.82
C GLY A 148 11.84 7.28 2.42
N THR A 149 13.06 7.82 2.32
CA THR A 149 13.76 8.02 1.04
C THR A 149 14.11 6.68 0.40
N VAL A 150 14.63 5.72 1.17
CA VAL A 150 14.92 4.37 0.69
C VAL A 150 13.63 3.68 0.23
N GLY A 151 12.55 3.78 1.02
CA GLY A 151 11.24 3.23 0.66
C GLY A 151 10.68 3.84 -0.62
N SER A 152 10.77 5.17 -0.76
CA SER A 152 10.33 5.89 -1.96
C SER A 152 11.15 5.50 -3.19
N PHE A 153 12.47 5.38 -3.07
CA PHE A 153 13.32 4.95 -4.16
C PHE A 153 13.01 3.51 -4.61
N ARG A 154 12.81 2.60 -3.65
CA ARG A 154 12.40 1.22 -3.95
C ARG A 154 11.06 1.16 -4.68
N ALA A 155 10.07 1.91 -4.20
CA ALA A 155 8.75 1.96 -4.80
C ALA A 155 8.76 2.55 -6.22
N ALA A 156 9.57 3.58 -6.46
CA ALA A 156 9.59 4.28 -7.75
C ALA A 156 10.50 3.61 -8.80
N TYR A 157 11.60 2.97 -8.41
CA TYR A 157 12.65 2.53 -9.35
C TYR A 157 12.99 1.03 -9.30
N ILE A 158 12.60 0.30 -8.26
CA ILE A 158 12.96 -1.13 -8.11
C ILE A 158 11.74 -2.03 -8.27
N HIS A 159 10.66 -1.70 -7.56
CA HIS A 159 9.44 -2.49 -7.53
C HIS A 159 8.26 -1.85 -8.26
N ASP A 160 8.47 -0.68 -8.88
CA ASP A 160 7.57 0.02 -9.82
C ASP A 160 6.14 -0.53 -9.94
N ASP A 161 5.70 -0.89 -11.14
CA ASP A 161 4.40 -1.48 -11.45
C ASP A 161 4.37 -3.00 -11.22
N ARG A 162 5.32 -3.55 -10.44
CA ARG A 162 5.31 -4.96 -10.08
C ARG A 162 4.19 -5.24 -9.09
N TYR A 163 3.64 -6.45 -9.18
CA TYR A 163 2.55 -6.91 -8.32
C TYR A 163 2.84 -6.86 -6.79
N LYS A 164 4.10 -6.69 -6.39
CA LYS A 164 4.52 -6.59 -5.00
C LYS A 164 4.49 -5.16 -4.43
N GLU A 165 4.32 -4.10 -5.23
CA GLU A 165 4.33 -2.72 -4.72
C GLU A 165 2.92 -2.16 -4.53
N LEU A 166 2.50 -2.01 -3.27
CA LEU A 166 1.16 -1.54 -2.90
C LEU A 166 0.99 -0.02 -3.06
N LEU A 167 2.07 0.76 -3.16
CA LEU A 167 1.98 2.21 -3.36
C LEU A 167 1.65 2.60 -4.80
N VAL A 168 1.81 1.66 -5.74
CA VAL A 168 1.51 1.89 -7.14
C VAL A 168 0.09 1.41 -7.42
N TYR A 169 -0.80 2.38 -7.57
CA TYR A 169 -2.07 2.17 -8.24
C TYR A 169 -1.81 2.05 -9.74
N ALA A 170 -1.61 0.85 -10.24
CA ALA A 170 -1.48 0.62 -11.68
C ALA A 170 -2.76 -0.04 -12.22
N GLN A 171 -3.15 0.43 -13.41
CA GLN A 171 -4.27 -0.10 -14.20
C GLN A 171 -3.99 -1.54 -14.70
N GLY A 172 -2.79 -2.07 -14.47
CA GLY A 172 -2.36 -3.45 -14.60
C GLY A 172 -0.89 -3.60 -14.19
N SER A 173 -0.38 -4.82 -13.98
CA SER A 173 1.02 -5.02 -13.57
C SER A 173 2.04 -4.92 -14.73
N THR A 174 3.34 -4.93 -14.41
CA THR A 174 4.44 -5.11 -15.39
C THR A 174 4.20 -6.27 -16.37
N ASP A 175 3.57 -7.36 -15.91
CA ASP A 175 3.31 -8.55 -16.72
C ASP A 175 2.22 -8.29 -17.76
N VAL A 176 1.25 -7.43 -17.47
CA VAL A 176 0.22 -7.00 -18.42
C VAL A 176 0.85 -6.16 -19.53
N ALA A 177 1.70 -5.21 -19.17
CA ALA A 177 2.45 -4.42 -20.15
C ALA A 177 3.39 -5.30 -21.00
N ALA A 178 3.96 -6.35 -20.42
CA ALA A 178 4.75 -7.34 -21.16
C ALA A 178 3.87 -8.17 -22.12
N ALA A 179 2.72 -8.67 -21.66
CA ALA A 179 1.79 -9.45 -22.48
C ALA A 179 1.33 -8.67 -23.72
N TYR A 180 0.94 -7.41 -23.57
CA TYR A 180 0.53 -6.59 -24.72
C TYR A 180 1.69 -6.25 -25.65
N ARG A 181 2.93 -6.09 -25.15
CA ARG A 181 4.12 -5.94 -26.00
C ARG A 181 4.47 -7.22 -26.75
N ASP A 182 4.19 -8.38 -26.18
CA ASP A 182 4.39 -9.68 -26.83
C ASP A 182 3.34 -9.90 -27.92
N LEU A 183 2.07 -9.55 -27.66
CA LEU A 183 1.01 -9.55 -28.67
C LEU A 183 1.27 -8.54 -29.80
N ASP A 184 1.80 -7.36 -29.48
CA ASP A 184 2.17 -6.37 -30.50
C ASP A 184 3.21 -6.92 -31.47
N ARG A 185 4.26 -7.55 -30.94
CA ARG A 185 5.33 -8.15 -31.74
C ARG A 185 4.90 -9.38 -32.53
N GLN A 186 4.03 -10.23 -31.98
CA GLN A 186 3.66 -11.50 -32.59
C GLN A 186 2.42 -11.42 -33.49
N VAL A 187 1.50 -10.50 -33.20
CA VAL A 187 0.17 -10.45 -33.84
C VAL A 187 -0.09 -9.07 -34.46
N PHE A 188 -0.03 -7.99 -33.68
CA PHE A 188 -0.53 -6.69 -34.14
C PHE A 188 0.33 -6.03 -35.22
N GLN A 189 1.63 -6.28 -35.26
CA GLN A 189 2.53 -5.78 -36.31
C GLN A 189 2.44 -6.54 -37.64
N GLY A 190 1.78 -7.71 -37.65
CA GLY A 190 1.53 -8.50 -38.86
C GLY A 190 0.30 -8.02 -39.64
N GLU A 191 -0.44 -8.97 -40.23
CA GLU A 191 -1.78 -8.75 -40.78
C GLU A 191 -2.83 -9.34 -39.83
N PRO A 192 -3.21 -8.61 -38.75
CA PRO A 192 -4.14 -9.15 -37.78
C PRO A 192 -5.55 -9.26 -38.36
N GLU A 193 -6.18 -10.42 -38.19
CA GLU A 193 -7.58 -10.61 -38.57
C GLU A 193 -8.50 -9.83 -37.60
N ALA A 194 -9.65 -9.38 -38.11
CA ALA A 194 -10.67 -8.76 -37.27
C ALA A 194 -11.21 -9.78 -36.25
N GLY A 195 -11.09 -9.47 -34.96
CA GLY A 195 -11.36 -10.41 -33.87
C GLY A 195 -10.28 -11.48 -33.68
N GLY A 196 -9.09 -11.30 -34.27
CA GLY A 196 -7.97 -12.24 -34.14
C GLY A 196 -7.38 -12.32 -32.73
N VAL A 197 -7.68 -11.37 -31.84
CA VAL A 197 -7.28 -11.44 -30.42
C VAL A 197 -8.50 -11.31 -29.52
N SER A 198 -8.71 -12.31 -28.66
CA SER A 198 -9.74 -12.26 -27.63
C SER A 198 -9.12 -12.14 -26.25
N VAL A 199 -9.52 -11.12 -25.51
CA VAL A 199 -9.08 -10.88 -24.13
C VAL A 199 -10.26 -11.16 -23.22
N ASP A 200 -10.01 -11.94 -22.17
CA ASP A 200 -10.97 -12.19 -21.13
C ASP A 200 -11.47 -10.89 -20.52
N TYR A 201 -12.79 -10.78 -20.39
CA TYR A 201 -13.42 -9.60 -19.83
C TYR A 201 -12.93 -9.31 -18.42
N ASP A 202 -12.48 -10.30 -17.65
CA ASP A 202 -11.90 -10.03 -16.32
C ASP A 202 -10.57 -9.26 -16.38
N LEU A 203 -9.91 -9.17 -17.54
CA LEU A 203 -8.65 -8.46 -17.81
C LEU A 203 -8.84 -7.19 -18.66
N TRP A 204 -10.08 -6.75 -18.87
CA TRP A 204 -10.42 -5.73 -19.86
C TRP A 204 -9.82 -4.34 -19.54
N TYR A 205 -9.78 -3.98 -18.25
CA TYR A 205 -9.53 -2.62 -17.80
C TYR A 205 -8.12 -2.12 -18.18
N PRO A 206 -7.01 -2.86 -17.93
CA PRO A 206 -5.71 -2.47 -18.46
C PRO A 206 -5.69 -2.34 -19.98
N GLY A 207 -6.43 -3.22 -20.67
CA GLY A 207 -6.49 -3.25 -22.12
C GLY A 207 -7.03 -1.95 -22.75
N GLN A 208 -7.87 -1.20 -22.04
CA GLN A 208 -8.38 0.11 -22.50
C GLN A 208 -7.27 1.12 -22.81
N TRP A 209 -6.09 0.91 -22.24
CA TRP A 209 -4.91 1.75 -22.46
C TRP A 209 -3.93 1.09 -23.41
N TYR A 210 -3.56 -0.17 -23.17
CA TYR A 210 -2.53 -0.86 -23.96
C TYR A 210 -3.00 -1.31 -25.34
N ALA A 211 -4.28 -1.69 -25.47
CA ALA A 211 -4.85 -2.24 -26.70
C ALA A 211 -5.87 -1.31 -27.36
N ARG A 212 -5.94 -0.04 -26.93
CA ARG A 212 -6.97 0.90 -27.38
C ARG A 212 -7.14 0.96 -28.89
N ARG A 213 -6.04 1.14 -29.62
CA ARG A 213 -6.06 1.29 -31.08
C ARG A 213 -6.52 0.01 -31.78
N VAL A 214 -6.01 -1.15 -31.36
CA VAL A 214 -6.35 -2.45 -31.97
C VAL A 214 -7.77 -2.89 -31.60
N HIS A 215 -8.27 -2.46 -30.44
CA HIS A 215 -9.67 -2.61 -30.07
C HIS A 215 -10.58 -1.73 -30.93
N ASP A 216 -10.23 -0.46 -31.14
CA ASP A 216 -11.05 0.49 -31.92
C ASP A 216 -11.23 0.06 -33.38
N VAL A 217 -10.24 -0.62 -33.98
CA VAL A 217 -10.32 -1.18 -35.35
C VAL A 217 -10.87 -2.61 -35.38
N GLY A 218 -11.28 -3.16 -34.23
CA GLY A 218 -11.94 -4.46 -34.12
C GLY A 218 -11.03 -5.68 -34.21
N VAL A 219 -9.70 -5.52 -34.15
CA VAL A 219 -8.72 -6.62 -34.10
C VAL A 219 -8.77 -7.34 -32.75
N LEU A 220 -8.82 -6.57 -31.66
CA LEU A 220 -8.94 -7.09 -30.31
C LEU A 220 -10.36 -6.93 -29.79
N LYS A 221 -10.90 -7.98 -29.15
CA LYS A 221 -12.21 -7.95 -28.50
C LYS A 221 -12.12 -8.42 -27.04
N TYR A 222 -12.91 -7.77 -26.19
CA TYR A 222 -13.14 -8.25 -24.82
C TYR A 222 -14.32 -9.22 -24.82
N SER A 223 -14.09 -10.45 -24.36
CA SER A 223 -15.07 -11.53 -24.40
C SER A 223 -15.28 -12.09 -22.99
N CYS A 224 -16.53 -12.32 -22.61
CA CYS A 224 -16.85 -12.97 -21.35
C CYS A 224 -16.74 -14.49 -21.50
N PHE A 225 -15.90 -15.12 -20.67
CA PHE A 225 -15.67 -16.57 -20.68
C PHE A 225 -16.25 -17.29 -19.44
N LYS A 226 -17.14 -16.62 -18.72
CA LYS A 226 -17.78 -17.15 -17.51
C LYS A 226 -18.81 -18.24 -17.84
N ASP A 227 -19.05 -19.14 -16.90
CA ASP A 227 -20.17 -20.08 -16.93
C ASP A 227 -21.36 -19.62 -16.06
N ASP A 228 -22.49 -20.30 -16.17
CA ASP A 228 -23.75 -19.94 -15.50
C ASP A 228 -23.69 -20.05 -13.97
N SER A 229 -22.64 -20.67 -13.43
CA SER A 229 -22.40 -20.77 -11.99
C SER A 229 -21.61 -19.60 -11.42
N GLU A 230 -21.07 -18.71 -12.27
CA GLU A 230 -20.18 -17.61 -11.88
C GLU A 230 -20.89 -16.26 -11.76
N ASP A 231 -20.46 -15.48 -10.76
CA ASP A 231 -20.96 -14.13 -10.54
C ASP A 231 -20.63 -13.20 -11.73
N GLY A 232 -21.67 -12.52 -12.23
CA GLY A 232 -21.56 -11.62 -13.38
C GLY A 232 -21.66 -12.31 -14.73
N TRP A 233 -22.04 -13.59 -14.77
CA TRP A 233 -22.46 -14.27 -15.99
C TRP A 233 -23.71 -13.63 -16.61
N ASN A 234 -23.80 -13.67 -17.95
CA ASN A 234 -24.98 -13.31 -18.72
C ASN A 234 -25.01 -14.09 -20.05
N ASP A 235 -26.12 -14.01 -20.78
CA ASP A 235 -26.34 -14.74 -22.05
C ASP A 235 -25.33 -14.44 -23.17
N SER A 236 -24.50 -13.40 -23.03
CA SER A 236 -23.44 -13.06 -24.00
C SER A 236 -22.11 -13.75 -23.71
N CYS A 237 -21.95 -14.34 -22.51
CA CYS A 237 -20.77 -15.11 -22.14
C CYS A 237 -20.74 -16.43 -22.91
N LYS A 238 -19.56 -16.81 -23.41
CA LYS A 238 -19.35 -18.02 -24.21
C LYS A 238 -18.15 -18.77 -23.67
N THR A 239 -18.25 -20.10 -23.63
CA THR A 239 -17.10 -20.95 -23.31
C THR A 239 -16.04 -20.86 -24.42
N ILE A 240 -14.79 -21.23 -24.14
CA ILE A 240 -13.71 -21.13 -25.14
C ILE A 240 -14.04 -22.01 -26.36
N THR A 241 -14.68 -23.15 -26.15
CA THR A 241 -15.13 -24.06 -27.20
C THR A 241 -16.17 -23.45 -28.14
N GLU A 242 -16.97 -22.50 -27.64
CA GLU A 242 -18.02 -21.80 -28.40
C GLU A 242 -17.51 -20.48 -29.02
N THR A 243 -16.28 -20.08 -28.70
CA THR A 243 -15.68 -18.88 -29.28
C THR A 243 -15.04 -19.14 -30.65
N PRO A 244 -15.13 -18.16 -31.58
CA PRO A 244 -14.44 -18.25 -32.86
C PRO A 244 -12.93 -18.45 -32.68
N ASP A 245 -12.32 -19.20 -33.60
CA ASP A 245 -10.88 -19.45 -33.60
C ASP A 245 -10.13 -18.10 -33.64
N SER A 246 -9.23 -17.89 -32.68
CA SER A 246 -8.51 -16.63 -32.47
C SER A 246 -7.01 -16.87 -32.67
N GLN A 247 -6.27 -15.89 -33.18
CA GLN A 247 -4.81 -15.99 -33.30
C GLN A 247 -4.13 -15.92 -31.93
N ALA A 248 -4.70 -15.15 -31.00
CA ALA A 248 -4.25 -15.11 -29.61
C ALA A 248 -5.40 -14.95 -28.60
N LEU A 249 -5.19 -15.49 -27.40
CA LEU A 249 -6.12 -15.41 -26.27
C LEU A 249 -5.36 -14.93 -25.01
N LEU A 250 -5.92 -13.97 -24.29
CA LEU A 250 -5.52 -13.65 -22.91
C LEU A 250 -6.64 -14.12 -21.99
N LEU A 251 -6.36 -15.11 -21.14
CA LEU A 251 -7.38 -15.74 -20.29
C LEU A 251 -6.98 -15.69 -18.83
N SER A 252 -7.93 -15.38 -17.93
CA SER A 252 -7.72 -15.57 -16.50
C SER A 252 -7.38 -17.04 -16.22
N LYS A 253 -6.65 -17.30 -15.13
CA LYS A 253 -6.29 -18.66 -14.72
C LYS A 253 -7.52 -19.56 -14.56
N VAL A 254 -8.64 -19.00 -14.13
CA VAL A 254 -9.89 -19.74 -13.92
C VAL A 254 -10.47 -20.20 -15.26
N HIS A 255 -10.47 -19.34 -16.30
CA HIS A 255 -10.99 -19.67 -17.62
C HIS A 255 -10.00 -20.51 -18.44
N GLY A 256 -8.69 -20.20 -18.40
CA GLY A 256 -7.66 -20.92 -19.13
C GLY A 256 -7.39 -22.35 -18.65
N GLY A 257 -7.88 -22.73 -17.46
CA GLY A 257 -7.74 -24.07 -16.89
C GLY A 257 -8.84 -25.07 -17.29
N ARG A 258 -10.02 -24.58 -17.73
CA ARG A 258 -11.21 -25.40 -17.99
C ARG A 258 -11.17 -26.11 -19.35
N ASP A 259 -10.78 -25.40 -20.41
CA ASP A 259 -10.88 -25.87 -21.80
C ASP A 259 -9.52 -26.29 -22.40
N ASN A 260 -8.74 -27.07 -21.64
CA ASN A 260 -7.35 -27.39 -21.99
C ASN A 260 -7.19 -28.06 -23.37
N GLN A 261 -8.21 -28.76 -23.89
CA GLN A 261 -8.12 -29.45 -25.19
C GLN A 261 -8.03 -28.49 -26.39
N VAL A 262 -8.76 -27.37 -26.39
CA VAL A 262 -8.72 -26.37 -27.47
C VAL A 262 -7.42 -25.56 -27.39
N LEU A 263 -6.92 -25.35 -26.17
CA LEU A 263 -5.70 -24.59 -25.89
C LEU A 263 -4.41 -25.36 -26.20
N LEU A 264 -4.47 -26.67 -26.50
CA LEU A 264 -3.28 -27.47 -26.88
C LEU A 264 -2.60 -26.97 -28.16
N GLY A 265 -3.35 -26.32 -29.06
CA GLY A 265 -2.82 -25.75 -30.31
C GLY A 265 -2.10 -24.40 -30.14
N TYR A 266 -2.00 -23.89 -28.91
CA TYR A 266 -1.43 -22.59 -28.61
C TYR A 266 -0.17 -22.73 -27.76
N GLN A 267 0.80 -21.86 -27.99
CA GLN A 267 1.93 -21.67 -27.10
C GLN A 267 1.47 -20.87 -25.87
N ARG A 268 1.45 -21.54 -24.71
CA ARG A 268 1.09 -20.92 -23.43
C ARG A 268 2.26 -20.20 -22.78
N GLN A 269 2.06 -18.94 -22.38
CA GLN A 269 2.97 -18.13 -21.60
C GLN A 269 2.32 -17.73 -20.26
N GLY A 270 3.07 -17.86 -19.15
CA GLY A 270 2.61 -17.51 -17.81
C GLY A 270 2.98 -18.57 -16.75
N PRO A 271 2.41 -18.47 -15.52
CA PRO A 271 1.39 -17.51 -15.12
C PRO A 271 1.92 -16.07 -15.11
N LEU A 272 1.14 -15.17 -15.72
CA LEU A 272 1.32 -13.73 -15.65
C LEU A 272 0.39 -13.18 -14.57
N ARG A 273 0.78 -12.08 -13.93
CA ARG A 273 0.00 -11.51 -12.83
C ARG A 273 -0.58 -10.17 -13.23
N ASP A 274 -1.86 -9.94 -13.01
CA ASP A 274 -2.48 -8.62 -13.09
C ASP A 274 -2.76 -8.10 -11.67
N LEU A 275 -2.75 -6.78 -11.50
CA LEU A 275 -3.01 -6.14 -10.21
C LEU A 275 -4.52 -5.94 -10.04
N LEU A 276 -5.09 -6.57 -9.00
CA LEU A 276 -6.51 -6.42 -8.70
C LEU A 276 -6.79 -5.13 -7.91
N TRP A 277 -8.01 -4.63 -8.07
CA TRP A 277 -8.52 -3.55 -7.23
C TRP A 277 -8.45 -3.97 -5.75
N PHE A 278 -8.02 -3.05 -4.88
CA PHE A 278 -7.78 -3.33 -3.46
C PHE A 278 -8.94 -4.14 -2.86
N PRO A 279 -8.70 -5.39 -2.43
CA PRO A 279 -9.74 -6.19 -1.81
C PRO A 279 -10.19 -5.48 -0.54
N GLU A 280 -11.49 -5.57 -0.23
CA GLU A 280 -12.06 -4.90 0.94
C GLU A 280 -11.68 -5.58 2.28
N THR A 281 -10.53 -6.26 2.33
CA THR A 281 -10.01 -6.97 3.51
C THR A 281 -9.64 -6.05 4.67
N TYR A 282 -9.49 -4.75 4.40
CA TYR A 282 -9.37 -3.72 5.44
C TYR A 282 -10.68 -3.49 6.20
N ARG A 283 -11.81 -3.95 5.66
CA ARG A 283 -13.11 -3.86 6.32
C ARG A 283 -13.25 -4.96 7.35
N ARG A 284 -14.08 -4.68 8.36
CA ARG A 284 -14.44 -5.68 9.35
C ARG A 284 -15.18 -6.83 8.63
N PRO A 285 -14.75 -8.09 8.80
CA PRO A 285 -15.42 -9.24 8.18
C PRO A 285 -16.91 -9.27 8.53
N HIS A 286 -17.75 -9.56 7.53
CA HIS A 286 -19.21 -9.64 7.67
C HIS A 286 -19.87 -8.36 8.22
N GLU A 287 -19.32 -7.18 7.93
CA GLU A 287 -19.97 -5.92 8.32
C GLU A 287 -21.33 -5.72 7.63
N ASN A 288 -22.36 -5.43 8.41
CA ASN A 288 -23.65 -4.99 7.90
C ASN A 288 -23.92 -3.55 8.35
N ARG A 289 -23.38 -2.59 7.60
CA ARG A 289 -23.50 -1.16 7.89
C ARG A 289 -24.95 -0.65 7.85
N GLN A 290 -25.83 -1.34 7.11
CA GLN A 290 -27.24 -0.97 7.00
C GLN A 290 -27.99 -1.26 8.30
N ASP A 291 -27.75 -2.43 8.88
CA ASP A 291 -28.37 -2.84 10.15
C ASP A 291 -27.75 -2.15 11.37
N GLU A 292 -26.47 -1.77 11.29
CA GLU A 292 -25.76 -1.09 12.39
C GLU A 292 -26.12 0.39 12.54
N GLY A 293 -26.97 0.91 11.65
CA GLY A 293 -27.49 2.28 11.68
C GLY A 293 -26.43 3.36 11.41
N SER A 294 -26.88 4.60 11.31
CA SER A 294 -26.01 5.77 11.15
C SER A 294 -26.29 6.80 12.24
N GLN A 295 -25.26 7.55 12.64
CA GLN A 295 -25.45 8.62 13.62
C GLN A 295 -26.33 9.72 13.02
N TRP A 296 -27.40 10.07 13.74
CA TRP A 296 -28.41 11.05 13.31
C TRP A 296 -29.12 10.75 11.97
N GLY A 297 -29.11 9.50 11.51
CA GLY A 297 -29.72 9.11 10.23
C GLY A 297 -28.97 9.61 8.99
N LEU A 298 -27.79 10.22 9.18
CA LEU A 298 -26.94 10.71 8.09
C LEU A 298 -26.08 9.56 7.56
N ARG A 299 -26.41 9.06 6.36
CA ARG A 299 -25.62 8.05 5.65
C ARG A 299 -24.16 8.53 5.53
N GLY A 300 -23.22 7.74 6.03
CA GLY A 300 -21.79 8.06 6.04
C GLY A 300 -21.22 8.45 7.40
N ILE A 301 -22.06 8.75 8.41
CA ILE A 301 -21.59 8.97 9.79
C ILE A 301 -21.79 7.69 10.60
N PRO A 302 -20.70 7.04 11.07
CA PRO A 302 -20.80 5.77 11.77
C PRO A 302 -21.52 5.93 13.11
N SER A 303 -22.40 4.98 13.46
CA SER A 303 -23.05 4.93 14.76
C SER A 303 -22.04 4.58 15.87
N THR A 304 -22.44 4.76 17.13
CA THR A 304 -21.63 4.33 18.28
C THR A 304 -21.35 2.82 18.26
N GLU A 305 -22.29 2.01 17.77
CA GLU A 305 -22.12 0.58 17.61
C GLU A 305 -21.08 0.26 16.51
N GLN A 306 -21.17 0.93 15.36
CA GLN A 306 -20.18 0.77 14.29
C GLN A 306 -18.78 1.11 14.78
N LEU A 307 -18.61 2.25 15.45
CA LEU A 307 -17.32 2.67 16.00
C LEU A 307 -16.77 1.67 17.01
N ALA A 308 -17.62 1.13 17.89
CA ALA A 308 -17.19 0.13 18.88
C ALA A 308 -16.72 -1.17 18.21
N LYS A 309 -17.45 -1.65 17.21
CA LYS A 309 -17.09 -2.86 16.44
C LYS A 309 -15.81 -2.65 15.63
N ASP A 310 -15.67 -1.50 14.97
CA ASP A 310 -14.49 -1.15 14.17
C ASP A 310 -13.25 -0.98 15.06
N PHE A 311 -13.41 -0.37 16.23
CA PHE A 311 -12.33 -0.23 17.19
C PHE A 311 -11.88 -1.58 17.76
N ARG A 312 -12.83 -2.50 18.03
CA ARG A 312 -12.51 -3.87 18.44
C ARG A 312 -11.73 -4.60 17.34
N PHE A 313 -12.21 -4.54 16.11
CA PHE A 313 -11.50 -5.12 14.96
C PHE A 313 -10.09 -4.56 14.80
N PHE A 314 -9.92 -3.24 14.95
CA PHE A 314 -8.61 -2.60 14.96
C PHE A 314 -7.70 -3.17 16.06
N LEU A 315 -8.21 -3.35 17.28
CA LEU A 315 -7.44 -3.94 18.38
C LEU A 315 -7.05 -5.39 18.09
N ASP A 316 -7.94 -6.19 17.52
CA ASP A 316 -7.67 -7.57 17.15
C ASP A 316 -6.52 -7.65 16.13
N VAL A 317 -6.53 -6.77 15.12
CA VAL A 317 -5.45 -6.66 14.13
C VAL A 317 -4.16 -6.11 14.76
N ALA A 318 -4.26 -5.06 15.58
CA ALA A 318 -3.10 -4.41 16.20
C ALA A 318 -2.40 -5.29 17.25
N THR A 319 -3.08 -6.29 17.80
CA THR A 319 -2.52 -7.27 18.74
C THR A 319 -2.14 -8.59 18.05
N SER A 320 -2.55 -8.78 16.79
CA SER A 320 -2.25 -9.97 16.00
C SER A 320 -0.78 -10.01 15.59
N ARG A 321 -0.10 -11.07 16.03
CA ARG A 321 1.29 -11.36 15.69
C ARG A 321 1.48 -11.57 14.19
N ASP A 322 0.57 -12.31 13.56
CA ASP A 322 0.60 -12.57 12.12
C ASP A 322 0.45 -11.26 11.33
N SER A 323 -0.45 -10.38 11.76
CA SER A 323 -0.61 -9.06 11.10
C SER A 323 0.68 -8.23 11.17
N TRP A 324 1.37 -8.22 12.32
CA TRP A 324 2.67 -7.56 12.44
C TRP A 324 3.77 -8.24 11.63
N ARG A 325 3.76 -9.58 11.50
CA ARG A 325 4.68 -10.32 10.64
C ARG A 325 4.52 -9.87 9.20
N ASP A 326 3.28 -9.86 8.70
CA ASP A 326 2.96 -9.52 7.31
C ASP A 326 3.30 -8.04 7.01
N ILE A 327 2.93 -7.12 7.90
CA ILE A 327 3.23 -5.68 7.76
C ILE A 327 4.74 -5.43 7.73
N LEU A 328 5.51 -6.03 8.65
CA LEU A 328 6.95 -5.80 8.72
C LEU A 328 7.69 -6.49 7.57
N ALA A 329 7.25 -7.66 7.14
CA ALA A 329 7.77 -8.32 5.94
C ALA A 329 7.61 -7.43 4.71
N TYR A 330 6.44 -6.81 4.54
CA TYR A 330 6.18 -5.88 3.44
C TYR A 330 6.98 -4.56 3.55
N ILE A 331 6.95 -3.88 4.71
CA ILE A 331 7.61 -2.58 4.88
C ILE A 331 9.13 -2.71 4.74
N LEU A 332 9.73 -3.75 5.34
CA LEU A 332 11.18 -3.91 5.36
C LEU A 332 11.68 -4.60 4.08
N PHE A 333 11.00 -5.64 3.61
CA PHE A 333 11.52 -6.52 2.56
C PHE A 333 10.68 -6.55 1.28
N ARG A 334 9.53 -5.86 1.23
CA ARG A 334 8.55 -5.98 0.13
C ARG A 334 8.14 -7.43 -0.10
N ASP A 335 8.07 -8.18 0.98
CA ASP A 335 7.65 -9.56 0.95
C ASP A 335 6.16 -9.65 1.30
N LEU A 336 5.42 -10.33 0.43
CA LEU A 336 4.00 -10.59 0.56
C LEU A 336 3.87 -12.10 0.48
N GLU A 337 3.82 -12.77 1.64
CA GLU A 337 3.70 -14.24 1.73
C GLU A 337 2.39 -14.75 1.14
N LYS A 338 1.38 -13.88 1.06
CA LYS A 338 0.08 -14.19 0.45
C LYS A 338 -0.11 -13.34 -0.80
N ASP A 339 -0.43 -14.00 -1.90
CA ASP A 339 -0.84 -13.40 -3.18
C ASP A 339 -2.22 -12.73 -3.02
N TRP A 340 -2.27 -11.64 -2.27
CA TRP A 340 -3.52 -10.97 -1.89
C TRP A 340 -4.08 -10.03 -2.95
N PHE A 341 -3.26 -9.65 -3.93
CA PHE A 341 -3.50 -8.48 -4.78
C PHE A 341 -3.31 -8.75 -6.27
N ASN A 342 -3.21 -10.02 -6.68
CA ASN A 342 -3.11 -10.36 -8.09
C ASN A 342 -4.18 -11.34 -8.57
N SER A 343 -4.59 -11.15 -9.82
CA SER A 343 -5.22 -12.20 -10.61
C SER A 343 -4.13 -12.83 -11.47
N GLU A 344 -4.12 -14.14 -11.57
CA GLU A 344 -3.23 -14.82 -12.51
C GLU A 344 -3.95 -14.98 -13.84
N PHE A 345 -3.22 -14.78 -14.94
CA PHE A 345 -3.70 -14.99 -16.29
C PHE A 345 -2.62 -15.64 -17.16
N TYR A 346 -3.01 -16.14 -18.32
CA TYR A 346 -2.13 -16.76 -19.29
C TYR A 346 -2.35 -16.12 -20.65
N SER A 347 -1.26 -16.02 -21.41
CA SER A 347 -1.29 -15.68 -22.82
C SER A 347 -1.16 -16.96 -23.64
N TYR A 348 -2.00 -17.10 -24.66
CA TYR A 348 -2.00 -18.20 -25.60
C TYR A 348 -1.87 -17.60 -26.99
N VAL A 349 -0.77 -17.91 -27.69
CA VAL A 349 -0.54 -17.45 -29.06
C VAL A 349 -0.39 -18.66 -29.96
N ARG A 350 -1.06 -18.67 -31.11
CA ARG A 350 -0.99 -19.78 -32.05
C ARG A 350 0.42 -19.85 -32.66
N SER A 351 0.98 -21.06 -32.72
CA SER A 351 2.33 -21.32 -33.26
C SER A 351 2.38 -21.24 -34.78
#